data_AF-A0A6N6RN34-F1
#
_entry.id   AF-A0A6N6RN34-F1
#
_cell.length_a   1.000
_cell.length_b   1.000
_cell.length_c   1.000
_cell.angle_alpha   90.00
_cell.angle_beta   90.00
_cell.angle_gamma   90.00
#
_symmetry.space_group_name_H-M   'P 1'
#
loop_
_entity.id
_entity.type
_entity.pdbx_description
1 polymer ?
#
loop_
_entity_poly.entity_id
_entity_poly.type
_entity_poly.pdbx_seq_one_letter_code
_entity_poly.pdbx_strand_id
1 'polypeptide(L)' 'MGYSKELLEQLNFGEGMTLYGDTPLAILKGFLQSGVSYLGGYPGSPTAGLIDVISDAYEPILKNKGIYFD' A
#
# COMPACT_ATOMS: atom_id res chain seq x y z
N MET A 1 12.43 -3.77 10.10
CA MET A 1 11.90 -4.85 9.24
C MET A 1 10.71 -4.25 8.52
N GLY A 2 10.66 -4.36 7.19
CA GLY A 2 9.52 -3.90 6.39
C GLY A 2 8.34 -4.87 6.46
N TYR A 3 7.28 -4.58 5.70
CA TYR A 3 6.09 -5.44 5.59
C TYR A 3 6.46 -6.79 4.96
N SER A 4 5.86 -7.88 5.45
CA SER A 4 6.04 -9.20 4.82
C SER A 4 5.28 -9.27 3.51
N LYS A 5 5.73 -10.13 2.58
CA LYS A 5 5.03 -10.35 1.31
C LYS A 5 3.59 -10.82 1.54
N GLU A 6 3.38 -11.73 2.48
CA GLU A 6 2.05 -12.26 2.82
C GLU A 6 1.10 -11.17 3.32
N LEU A 7 1.62 -10.19 4.06
CA LEU A 7 0.85 -9.05 4.54
C LEU A 7 0.47 -8.10 3.38
N LEU A 8 1.40 -7.85 2.46
CA LEU A 8 1.17 -7.01 1.27
C LEU A 8 0.24 -7.66 0.24
N GLU A 9 0.22 -8.99 0.13
CA GLU A 9 -0.70 -9.70 -0.78
C GLU A 9 -2.18 -9.41 -0.47
N GLN A 10 -2.51 -9.02 0.77
CA GLN A 10 -3.87 -8.60 1.13
C GLN A 10 -4.34 -7.35 0.36
N LEU A 11 -3.42 -6.57 -0.24
CA LEU A 11 -3.76 -5.47 -1.13
C LEU A 11 -4.51 -5.95 -2.39
N ASN A 12 -4.35 -7.22 -2.79
CA ASN A 12 -5.07 -7.84 -3.89
C ASN A 12 -6.49 -8.30 -3.52
N PHE A 13 -6.86 -8.27 -2.24
CA PHE A 13 -8.16 -8.78 -1.79
C PHE A 13 -9.34 -8.07 -2.45
N GLY A 14 -10.32 -8.84 -2.89
CA GLY A 14 -11.54 -8.35 -3.54
C GLY A 14 -12.67 -8.06 -2.56
N GLU A 15 -13.88 -7.90 -3.09
CA GLU A 15 -15.09 -7.75 -2.31
C GLU A 15 -15.31 -8.95 -1.36
N GLY A 16 -15.79 -8.68 -0.14
CA GLY A 16 -16.07 -9.70 0.87
C GLY A 16 -14.84 -10.27 1.60
N MET A 17 -13.63 -9.88 1.23
CA MET A 17 -12.40 -10.30 1.91
C MET A 17 -11.97 -9.29 2.98
N THR A 18 -11.59 -9.80 4.16
CA THR A 18 -11.11 -8.95 5.27
C THR A 18 -9.59 -8.80 5.21
N LEU A 19 -9.12 -7.55 5.20
CA LEU A 19 -7.71 -7.20 5.36
C LEU A 19 -7.38 -7.04 6.85
N TYR A 20 -6.30 -7.67 7.30
CA TYR A 20 -5.74 -7.53 8.64
C TYR A 20 -4.35 -6.89 8.56
N GLY A 21 -4.18 -5.76 9.23
CA GLY A 21 -2.93 -5.02 9.25
C GLY A 21 -3.07 -3.72 10.03
N ASP A 22 -2.05 -2.88 9.96
CA ASP A 22 -2.05 -1.57 10.60
C ASP A 22 -2.72 -0.49 9.74
N THR A 23 -2.84 0.70 10.31
CA THR A 23 -3.50 1.84 9.67
C THR A 23 -2.90 2.24 8.32
N PRO A 24 -1.56 2.32 8.15
CA PRO A 24 -0.97 2.60 6.84
C PRO A 24 -1.38 1.61 5.75
N LEU A 25 -1.36 0.30 6.03
CA LEU A 25 -1.77 -0.72 5.07
C LEU A 25 -3.25 -0.59 4.71
N ALA A 26 -4.11 -0.33 5.70
CA ALA A 26 -5.53 -0.10 5.46
C ALA A 26 -5.79 1.16 4.61
N ILE A 27 -5.04 2.25 4.82
CA ILE A 27 -5.12 3.47 4.01
C ILE A 27 -4.68 3.19 2.58
N LEU A 28 -3.55 2.52 2.39
CA LEU A 28 -3.07 2.13 1.06
C LEU A 28 -4.13 1.28 0.34
N LYS A 29 -4.73 0.30 1.02
CA LYS A 29 -5.84 -0.48 0.45
C LYS A 29 -7.00 0.41 -0.02
N GLY A 30 -7.37 1.40 0.80
CA GLY A 30 -8.40 2.39 0.45
C GLY A 30 -8.05 3.18 -0.81
N PHE A 31 -6.79 3.59 -0.98
CA PHE A 31 -6.32 4.25 -2.21
C PHE A 31 -6.48 3.36 -3.44
N LEU A 32 -6.08 2.09 -3.33
CA LEU A 32 -6.22 1.13 -4.44
C LEU A 32 -7.68 0.91 -4.82
N GLN A 33 -8.56 0.78 -3.84
CA GLN A 33 -10.00 0.63 -4.08
C GLN A 33 -10.64 1.90 -4.67
N SER A 34 -10.05 3.07 -4.41
CA SER A 34 -10.51 4.35 -4.95
C SER A 34 -9.97 4.65 -6.36
N GLY A 35 -9.17 3.74 -6.95
CA GLY A 35 -8.60 3.92 -8.28
C GLY A 35 -7.42 4.88 -8.34
N VAL A 36 -6.73 5.12 -7.21
CA VAL A 36 -5.50 5.93 -7.19
C VAL A 36 -4.42 5.24 -8.02
N SER A 37 -3.89 5.96 -9.01
CA SER A 37 -2.87 5.46 -9.95
C SER A 37 -1.50 6.11 -9.79
N TYR A 38 -1.38 7.13 -8.95
CA TYR A 38 -0.15 7.85 -8.67
C TYR A 38 -0.04 8.15 -7.17
N LEU A 39 1.11 7.83 -6.59
CA LEU A 39 1.44 8.09 -5.20
C LEU A 39 2.75 8.86 -5.14
N GLY A 40 2.84 9.78 -4.18
CA GLY A 40 4.05 10.51 -3.87
C GLY A 40 3.88 11.15 -2.50
N GLY A 41 4.99 11.43 -1.82
CA GLY A 41 4.92 12.09 -0.53
C GLY A 41 6.28 12.29 0.11
N TYR A 42 6.28 13.01 1.22
CA TYR A 42 7.49 13.35 1.94
C TYR A 42 7.68 12.39 3.12
N PRO A 43 8.90 11.82 3.28
CA PRO A 43 9.20 11.01 4.44
C PRO A 43 9.25 11.89 5.71
N GLY A 44 8.64 11.40 6.79
CA GLY A 44 8.60 12.10 8.08
C GLY A 44 7.28 11.93 8.82
N SER A 45 7.28 12.13 10.14
CA SER A 45 6.04 12.09 10.92
C SER A 45 5.08 13.21 10.50
N PRO A 46 3.76 12.97 10.38
CA PRO A 46 3.04 11.72 10.72
C PRO A 46 2.88 10.73 9.55
N THR A 47 3.42 11.03 8.36
CA THR A 47 3.20 10.25 7.14
C THR A 47 4.21 9.13 6.90
N ALA A 48 5.27 9.04 7.70
CA ALA A 48 6.37 8.09 7.53
C ALA A 48 5.87 6.65 7.31
N GLY A 49 4.98 6.15 8.18
CA GLY A 49 4.46 4.79 8.04
C GLY A 49 3.67 4.54 6.75
N LEU A 50 3.00 5.57 6.21
CA LEU A 50 2.32 5.47 4.91
C LEU A 50 3.32 5.42 3.76
N ILE A 51 4.41 6.19 3.82
CA ILE A 51 5.48 6.13 2.82
C ILE A 51 6.20 4.78 2.88
N ASP A 52 6.42 4.23 4.06
CA ASP A 52 7.06 2.94 4.25
C ASP A 52 6.25 1.80 3.61
N VAL A 53 4.93 1.72 3.88
CA VAL A 53 4.08 0.67 3.26
C VAL A 53 3.96 0.83 1.74
N ILE A 54 3.93 2.06 1.22
CA ILE A 54 3.90 2.30 -0.23
C ILE A 54 5.21 1.82 -0.87
N SER A 55 6.34 2.15 -0.26
CA SER A 55 7.67 1.75 -0.71
C SER A 55 7.81 0.22 -0.72
N ASP A 56 7.43 -0.44 0.36
CA ASP A 56 7.50 -1.90 0.48
C ASP A 56 6.53 -2.61 -0.49
N ALA A 57 5.38 -2.02 -0.80
CA ALA A 57 4.39 -2.55 -1.74
C ALA A 57 4.74 -2.30 -3.22
N TYR A 58 5.67 -1.41 -3.53
CA TYR A 58 5.85 -0.89 -4.89
C TYR A 58 6.20 -1.97 -5.90
N GLU A 59 7.32 -2.67 -5.71
CA GLU A 59 7.76 -3.73 -6.61
C GLU A 59 6.83 -4.96 -6.61
N PRO A 60 6.40 -5.53 -5.46
CA PRO A 60 5.59 -6.75 -5.48
C PRO A 60 4.17 -6.53 -6.02
N ILE A 61 3.56 -5.35 -5.79
CA ILE A 61 2.13 -5.14 -6.03
C ILE A 61 1.86 -3.96 -6.97
N LEU A 62 2.32 -2.75 -6.62
CA LEU A 62 1.84 -1.51 -7.24
C LEU A 62 2.29 -1.36 -8.69
N LYS A 63 3.58 -1.63 -8.96
CA LYS A 63 4.18 -1.52 -10.28
C LYS A 63 3.50 -2.43 -11.31
N ASN A 64 3.16 -3.65 -10.92
CA ASN A 64 2.44 -4.61 -11.77
C ASN A 64 0.99 -4.17 -12.07
N LYS A 65 0.41 -3.32 -11.22
CA LYS A 65 -0.91 -2.71 -11.43
C LYS A 65 -0.85 -1.41 -12.22
N GLY A 66 0.33 -0.98 -12.67
CA GLY A 66 0.53 0.28 -13.39
C GLY A 66 0.42 1.52 -12.50
N ILE A 67 0.60 1.37 -11.19
CA ILE A 67 0.56 2.46 -10.22
C ILE A 67 1.97 3.00 -10.05
N TYR A 68 2.16 4.29 -10.28
CA TYR A 68 3.44 4.96 -10.12
C TYR A 68 3.65 5.43 -8.68
N PHE A 69 4.88 5.29 -8.18
CA PHE A 69 5.33 5.84 -6.91
C PHE A 69 6.69 6.51 -7.11
N ASP A 70 6.79 7.77 -6.67
CA ASP A 70 8.00 8.58 -6.70
C ASP A 70 8.86 8.43 -5.44
#